data_AF-A0A480V5E1-F1
#
_entry.id   AF-A0A480V5E1-F1
#
_cell.length_a   1.000
_cell.length_b   1.000
_cell.length_c   1.000
_cell.angle_alpha   90.00
_cell.angle_beta   90.00
_cell.angle_gamma   90.00
#
_symmetry.space_group_name_H-M   'P 1'
#
loop_
_entity.id
_entity.type
_entity.pdbx_description
1 polymer ?
#
loop_
_entity_poly.entity_id
_entity_poly.type
_entity_poly.pdbx_seq_one_letter_code
_entity_poly.pdbx_strand_id
1 'polypeptide(L)'
;DKTRLKKAKAAETRASSEQELRITQSEFDRQAEITRLLLEGISSTHAHHLRCLNDFVEAQMTYYAQCYQYMLDLQKQLGSFPSNYHCNNNQTSVAPVPSASSNAIGSSALTSTSGLGLTSSSNLPDLKECVGSRKARVLYDYDAANSTELSLLADEVSDACVRRSLCHRLTDFPE
;
A
#
# COMPACT_ATOMS: atom_id res chain seq x y z
N ASP A 1 13.02 7.02 78.87
CA ASP A 1 13.17 6.23 77.62
C ASP A 1 12.01 6.26 76.63
N LYS A 2 10.75 6.16 77.05
CA LYS A 2 9.57 6.07 76.13
C LYS A 2 9.47 7.19 75.08
N THR A 3 9.84 8.42 75.42
CA THR A 3 9.81 9.58 74.51
C THR A 3 10.90 9.52 73.44
N ARG A 4 12.08 9.01 73.79
CA ARG A 4 13.21 8.83 72.85
C ARG A 4 12.88 7.72 71.84
N LEU A 5 12.26 6.64 72.31
CA LEU A 5 11.80 5.54 71.46
C LEU A 5 10.75 5.99 70.44
N LYS A 6 9.76 6.80 70.87
CA LYS A 6 8.76 7.38 69.95
C LYS A 6 9.38 8.32 68.92
N LYS A 7 10.36 9.14 69.33
CA LYS A 7 11.07 10.06 68.42
C LYS A 7 11.92 9.30 67.39
N ALA A 8 12.59 8.22 67.81
CA ALA A 8 13.35 7.35 66.92
C ALA A 8 12.44 6.68 65.86
N LYS A 9 11.31 6.12 66.29
CA LYS A 9 10.32 5.51 65.37
C LYS A 9 9.75 6.52 64.37
N ALA A 10 9.46 7.75 64.82
CA ALA A 10 8.99 8.81 63.92
C ALA A 10 10.06 9.24 62.90
N ALA A 11 11.34 9.27 63.30
CA ALA A 11 12.45 9.58 62.39
C ALA A 11 12.64 8.48 61.34
N GLU A 12 12.50 7.22 61.72
CA GLU A 12 12.58 6.07 60.82
C GLU A 12 11.42 6.07 59.79
N THR A 13 10.19 6.31 60.23
CA THR A 13 9.04 6.43 59.32
C THR A 13 9.22 7.58 58.33
N ARG A 14 9.75 8.72 58.80
CA ARG A 14 10.07 9.85 57.94
C ARG A 14 11.13 9.50 56.89
N ALA A 15 12.20 8.83 57.29
CA ALA A 15 13.25 8.39 56.37
C ALA A 15 12.71 7.42 55.30
N SER A 16 11.83 6.48 55.69
CA SER A 16 11.15 5.58 54.76
C SER A 16 10.28 6.36 53.75
N SER A 17 9.49 7.32 54.22
CA SER A 17 8.66 8.14 53.34
C SER A 17 9.48 9.00 52.37
N GLU A 18 10.60 9.57 52.80
CA GLU A 18 11.51 10.34 51.94
C GLU A 18 12.24 9.45 50.92
N GLN A 19 12.45 8.16 51.23
CA GLN A 19 12.95 7.19 50.27
C GLN A 19 11.90 6.81 49.24
N GLU A 20 10.67 6.51 49.67
CA GLU A 20 9.55 6.20 48.76
C GLU A 20 9.29 7.37 47.80
N LEU A 21 9.30 8.62 48.28
CA LEU A 21 9.17 9.80 47.42
C LEU A 21 10.26 9.87 46.34
N ARG A 22 11.51 9.55 46.68
CA ARG A 22 12.61 9.52 45.70
C ARG A 22 12.41 8.43 44.66
N ILE A 23 11.95 7.25 45.09
CA ILE A 23 11.66 6.13 44.18
C ILE A 23 10.50 6.51 43.25
N THR A 24 9.38 7.00 43.79
CA THR A 24 8.22 7.41 43.00
C THR A 24 8.55 8.53 42.03
N GLN A 25 9.35 9.52 42.43
CA GLN A 25 9.80 10.57 41.53
C GLN A 25 10.64 9.99 40.38
N SER A 26 11.60 9.11 40.70
CA SER A 26 12.43 8.48 39.67
C SER A 26 11.62 7.63 38.67
N GLU A 27 10.59 6.93 39.15
CA GLU A 27 9.68 6.17 38.27
C GLU A 27 8.80 7.10 37.42
N PHE A 28 8.32 8.21 37.99
CA PHE A 28 7.57 9.22 37.24
C PHE A 28 8.43 9.83 36.13
N ASP A 29 9.65 10.24 36.43
CA ASP A 29 10.57 10.84 35.45
C ASP A 29 10.93 9.82 34.35
N ARG A 30 11.17 8.55 34.73
CA ARG A 30 11.39 7.45 33.77
C ARG A 30 10.18 7.25 32.85
N GLN A 31 8.97 7.26 33.41
CA GLN A 31 7.75 7.05 32.64
C GLN A 31 7.41 8.26 31.75
N ALA A 32 7.69 9.48 32.21
CA ALA A 32 7.56 10.69 31.41
C ALA A 32 8.48 10.63 30.19
N GLU A 33 9.72 10.17 30.36
CA GLU A 33 10.68 10.03 29.27
C GLU A 33 10.27 8.94 28.27
N ILE A 34 9.79 7.78 28.75
CA ILE A 34 9.24 6.73 27.87
C ILE A 34 8.09 7.28 27.04
N THR A 35 7.18 8.01 27.67
CA THR A 35 6.02 8.59 26.99
C THR A 35 6.46 9.64 25.97
N ARG A 36 7.43 10.48 26.32
CA ARG A 36 8.04 11.47 25.41
C ARG A 36 8.61 10.80 24.16
N LEU A 37 9.39 9.72 24.32
CA LEU A 37 9.97 8.96 23.22
C LEU A 37 8.91 8.28 22.34
N LEU A 38 7.86 7.73 22.93
CA LEU A 38 6.74 7.15 22.17
C LEU A 38 6.04 8.19 21.30
N LEU A 39 5.78 9.38 21.85
CA LEU A 39 5.15 10.48 21.14
C LEU A 39 6.04 11.06 20.03
N GLU A 40 7.35 11.14 20.27
CA GLU A 40 8.33 11.52 19.25
C GLU A 40 8.38 10.50 18.08
N GLY A 41 8.19 9.22 18.39
CA GLY A 41 8.07 8.15 17.39
C GLY A 41 6.84 8.25 16.48
N ILE A 42 5.75 8.89 16.93
CA ILE A 42 4.51 9.03 16.14
C ILE A 42 4.76 9.81 14.86
N SER A 43 5.54 10.89 14.91
CA SER A 43 5.85 11.70 13.72
C SER A 43 6.55 10.88 12.64
N SER A 44 7.46 9.98 13.04
CA SER A 44 8.14 9.06 12.12
C SER A 44 7.16 8.08 11.47
N THR A 45 6.29 7.44 12.28
CA THR A 45 5.26 6.53 11.77
C THR A 45 4.28 7.23 10.83
N HIS A 46 3.91 8.47 11.11
CA HIS A 46 3.04 9.28 10.25
C HIS A 46 3.68 9.54 8.88
N ALA A 47 4.96 9.95 8.87
CA ALA A 47 5.70 10.13 7.62
C ALA A 47 5.85 8.81 6.83
N HIS A 48 5.99 7.68 7.53
CA HIS A 48 6.02 6.36 6.92
C HIS A 48 4.69 6.01 6.22
N HIS A 49 3.55 6.19 6.90
CA HIS A 49 2.23 5.94 6.31
C HIS A 49 1.95 6.80 5.08
N LEU A 50 2.30 8.08 5.10
CA LEU A 50 2.15 8.96 3.95
C LEU A 50 2.97 8.47 2.75
N ARG A 51 4.19 7.97 2.98
CA ARG A 51 5.00 7.39 1.91
C ARG A 51 4.33 6.15 1.32
N CYS A 52 3.85 5.23 2.17
CA CYS A 52 3.11 4.05 1.71
C CYS A 52 1.86 4.41 0.88
N LEU A 53 1.15 5.48 1.24
CA LEU A 53 0.00 5.95 0.45
C LEU A 53 0.43 6.50 -0.91
N ASN A 54 1.53 7.25 -0.99
CA ASN A 54 2.05 7.73 -2.28
C ASN A 54 2.48 6.54 -3.17
N ASP A 55 3.25 5.60 -2.62
CA ASP A 55 3.69 4.40 -3.34
C ASP A 55 2.48 3.59 -3.85
N PHE A 56 1.41 3.50 -3.06
CA PHE A 56 0.16 2.84 -3.46
C PHE A 56 -0.52 3.54 -4.64
N VAL A 57 -0.61 4.87 -4.60
CA VAL A 57 -1.21 5.66 -5.68
C VAL A 57 -0.38 5.56 -6.96
N GLU A 58 0.94 5.59 -6.86
CA GLU A 58 1.84 5.38 -8.01
C GLU A 58 1.69 3.98 -8.61
N ALA A 59 1.58 2.94 -7.77
CA ALA A 59 1.33 1.58 -8.23
C ALA A 59 -0.02 1.46 -8.97
N GLN A 60 -1.08 2.10 -8.48
CA GLN A 60 -2.37 2.17 -9.18
C GLN A 60 -2.26 2.90 -10.52
N MET A 61 -1.60 4.06 -10.53
CA MET A 61 -1.44 4.87 -11.73
C MET A 61 -0.69 4.11 -12.83
N THR A 62 0.41 3.45 -12.46
CA THR A 62 1.20 2.64 -13.39
C THR A 62 0.42 1.45 -13.94
N TYR A 63 -0.36 0.76 -13.10
CA TYR A 63 -1.23 -0.34 -13.53
C TYR A 63 -2.23 0.10 -14.61
N TYR A 64 -2.99 1.18 -14.36
CA TYR A 64 -3.98 1.65 -15.34
C TYR A 64 -3.34 2.17 -16.62
N ALA A 65 -2.19 2.85 -16.53
CA ALA A 65 -1.45 3.28 -17.71
C ALA A 65 -1.00 2.09 -18.58
N GLN A 66 -0.54 1.00 -17.95
CA GLN A 66 -0.15 -0.22 -18.65
C GLN A 66 -1.34 -0.90 -19.32
N CYS A 67 -2.46 -1.07 -18.61
CA CYS A 67 -3.68 -1.64 -19.18
C CYS A 67 -4.19 -0.84 -20.38
N TYR A 68 -4.18 0.48 -20.28
CA TYR A 68 -4.58 1.36 -21.37
C TYR A 68 -3.67 1.19 -22.59
N GLN A 69 -2.35 1.18 -22.38
CA GLN A 69 -1.39 1.02 -23.46
C GLN A 69 -1.49 -0.35 -24.14
N TYR A 70 -1.73 -1.41 -23.37
CA TYR A 70 -1.96 -2.76 -23.88
C TYR A 70 -3.21 -2.83 -24.75
N MET A 71 -4.31 -2.21 -24.31
CA MET A 71 -5.56 -2.18 -25.08
C MET A 71 -5.43 -1.37 -26.38
N LEU A 72 -4.68 -0.26 -26.37
CA LEU A 72 -4.36 0.49 -27.58
C LEU A 72 -3.54 -0.34 -28.58
N ASP A 73 -2.57 -1.10 -28.09
CA ASP A 73 -1.77 -1.96 -28.97
C ASP A 73 -2.61 -3.07 -29.58
N LEU A 74 -3.49 -3.69 -28.79
CA LEU A 74 -4.44 -4.69 -29.28
C LEU A 74 -5.35 -4.12 -30.37
N GLN A 75 -5.87 -2.89 -30.20
CA GLN A 75 -6.67 -2.24 -31.23
C GLN A 75 -5.89 -2.02 -32.53
N LYS A 76 -4.60 -1.69 -32.46
CA LYS A 76 -3.74 -1.55 -33.65
C LYS A 76 -3.50 -2.89 -34.32
N GLN A 77 -3.25 -3.96 -33.56
CA GLN A 77 -3.10 -5.31 -34.09
C GLN A 77 -4.37 -5.77 -34.83
N LEU A 78 -5.55 -5.50 -34.25
CA LEU A 78 -6.84 -5.78 -34.89
C LEU A 78 -7.13 -4.84 -36.07
N GLY A 79 -6.71 -3.58 -36.03
CA GLY A 79 -6.86 -2.64 -37.15
C GLY A 79 -5.87 -2.91 -38.30
N SER A 80 -4.81 -3.67 -38.04
CA SER A 80 -3.75 -4.02 -39.00
C SER A 80 -4.08 -5.25 -39.84
N PHE A 81 -5.30 -5.84 -39.73
CA PHE A 81 -5.70 -6.86 -40.69
C PHE A 81 -5.63 -6.26 -42.09
N PRO A 82 -4.90 -6.89 -43.03
CA PRO A 82 -4.87 -6.39 -44.39
C PRO A 82 -6.30 -6.35 -44.90
N SER A 83 -6.62 -5.28 -45.62
CA SER A 83 -7.87 -5.11 -46.38
C SER A 83 -8.19 -6.27 -47.35
N ASN A 84 -7.39 -7.34 -47.37
CA ASN A 84 -7.60 -8.61 -48.06
C ASN A 84 -8.79 -9.45 -47.56
N TYR A 85 -9.38 -9.17 -46.40
CA TYR A 85 -10.67 -9.78 -46.03
C TYR A 85 -11.89 -8.96 -46.48
N HIS A 86 -11.69 -7.75 -47.04
CA HIS A 86 -12.77 -6.85 -47.41
C HIS A 86 -13.17 -6.91 -48.89
N CYS A 87 -12.51 -7.75 -49.69
CA CYS A 87 -12.95 -8.12 -51.03
C CYS A 87 -13.73 -9.46 -50.98
N ASN A 88 -14.83 -9.50 -50.23
CA ASN A 88 -15.88 -10.48 -50.44
C ASN A 88 -17.16 -9.72 -50.82
N ASN A 89 -17.62 -9.93 -52.05
CA ASN A 89 -18.61 -9.11 -52.77
C ASN A 89 -20.06 -9.13 -52.18
N ASN A 90 -20.27 -9.64 -50.96
CA ASN A 90 -21.62 -10.04 -50.52
C ASN A 90 -22.01 -9.68 -49.07
N GLN A 91 -21.37 -8.74 -48.35
CA GLN A 91 -21.99 -8.21 -47.13
C GLN A 91 -21.49 -6.82 -46.71
N THR A 92 -22.41 -5.86 -46.70
CA THR A 92 -22.25 -4.50 -46.20
C THR A 92 -21.84 -4.53 -44.72
N SER A 93 -20.56 -4.28 -44.43
CA SER A 93 -20.12 -3.94 -43.08
C SER A 93 -20.02 -2.42 -42.96
N VAL A 94 -20.68 -1.89 -41.94
CA VAL A 94 -20.82 -0.47 -41.66
C VAL A 94 -19.46 0.20 -41.48
N ALA A 95 -19.10 1.08 -42.42
CA ALA A 95 -18.00 2.01 -42.25
C ALA A 95 -18.35 3.05 -41.17
N PRO A 96 -17.40 3.48 -40.31
CA PRO A 96 -17.65 4.57 -39.39
C PRO A 96 -17.71 5.88 -40.17
N VAL A 97 -18.89 6.52 -40.14
CA VAL A 97 -19.15 7.83 -40.74
C VAL A 97 -18.50 8.92 -39.88
N PRO A 98 -17.77 9.90 -40.43
CA PRO A 98 -17.38 11.07 -39.67
C PRO A 98 -18.57 12.03 -39.59
N SER A 99 -19.21 12.12 -38.44
CA SER A 99 -20.26 13.11 -38.21
C SER A 99 -19.65 14.51 -38.10
N ALA A 100 -19.77 15.28 -39.17
CA ALA A 100 -19.62 16.73 -39.12
C ALA A 100 -20.82 17.32 -38.36
N SER A 101 -20.56 17.97 -37.24
CA SER A 101 -21.46 18.98 -36.70
C SER A 101 -20.65 20.21 -36.32
N SER A 102 -20.78 21.21 -37.17
CA SER A 102 -20.42 22.60 -36.93
C SER A 102 -21.29 23.14 -35.79
N ASN A 103 -20.67 23.70 -34.76
CA ASN A 103 -21.23 24.80 -33.98
C ASN A 103 -20.07 25.70 -33.52
N ALA A 104 -20.23 27.00 -33.74
CA ALA A 104 -19.21 28.00 -33.55
C ALA A 104 -19.31 28.68 -32.16
N ILE A 105 -18.16 29.22 -31.75
CA ILE A 105 -17.86 30.36 -30.84
C ILE A 105 -18.01 30.19 -29.32
N GLY A 106 -16.90 30.42 -28.59
CA GLY A 106 -16.88 30.83 -27.18
C GLY A 106 -15.56 30.57 -26.46
N SER A 107 -14.64 31.55 -26.48
CA SER A 107 -13.37 31.75 -25.75
C SER A 107 -13.20 31.00 -24.40
N SER A 108 -12.02 30.51 -24.01
CA SER A 108 -10.85 31.34 -23.68
C SER A 108 -9.58 30.50 -23.49
N ALA A 109 -8.45 31.06 -23.94
CA ALA A 109 -7.10 30.57 -23.74
C ALA A 109 -6.62 30.76 -22.29
N LEU A 110 -5.74 29.88 -21.79
CA LEU A 110 -4.56 30.22 -20.98
C LEU A 110 -3.51 29.09 -21.05
N THR A 111 -2.40 29.39 -21.77
CA THR A 111 -0.97 29.19 -21.40
C THR A 111 -0.55 27.87 -20.74
N SER A 112 0.17 26.98 -21.45
CA SER A 112 1.65 26.95 -21.60
C SER A 112 2.40 26.62 -20.30
N THR A 113 3.16 25.52 -20.27
CA THR A 113 4.64 25.53 -20.24
C THR A 113 5.25 24.13 -20.05
N SER A 114 6.08 23.77 -21.03
CA SER A 114 7.41 23.15 -20.86
C SER A 114 7.52 21.69 -20.43
N GLY A 115 7.64 20.82 -21.43
CA GLY A 115 8.40 19.57 -21.35
C GLY A 115 9.73 19.70 -22.10
N LEU A 116 10.83 19.44 -21.38
CA LEU A 116 12.18 19.09 -21.84
C LEU A 116 12.85 18.46 -20.61
N GLY A 117 13.56 17.34 -20.61
CA GLY A 117 13.93 16.39 -21.64
C GLY A 117 14.54 15.17 -20.94
N LEU A 118 14.39 14.00 -21.56
CA LEU A 118 15.14 12.81 -21.19
C LEU A 118 16.59 12.95 -21.67
N THR A 119 17.55 12.67 -20.79
CA THR A 119 18.91 12.28 -21.17
C THR A 119 19.28 10.99 -20.44
N SER A 120 19.26 9.91 -21.23
CA SER A 120 20.10 8.72 -21.25
C SER A 120 20.84 8.19 -20.01
N SER A 121 20.61 6.90 -19.79
CA SER A 121 21.59 5.81 -19.65
C SER A 121 22.75 5.97 -18.67
N SER A 122 22.76 5.15 -17.61
CA SER A 122 23.53 3.88 -17.55
C SER A 122 23.80 3.45 -16.09
N ASN A 123 23.76 2.13 -15.87
CA ASN A 123 24.32 1.37 -14.74
C ASN A 123 23.36 1.01 -13.56
N LEU A 124 22.52 0.02 -13.84
CA LEU A 124 22.35 -1.22 -13.05
C LEU A 124 23.67 -1.61 -12.31
N PRO A 125 23.68 -1.97 -11.02
CA PRO A 125 22.91 -3.07 -10.42
C PRO A 125 22.15 -2.64 -9.14
N ASP A 126 20.92 -3.08 -8.89
CA ASP A 126 20.68 -4.32 -8.14
C ASP A 126 19.21 -4.75 -8.30
N LEU A 127 18.91 -5.43 -9.41
CA LEU A 127 17.73 -6.29 -9.51
C LEU A 127 18.11 -7.64 -8.89
N LYS A 128 18.14 -7.67 -7.56
CA LYS A 128 18.32 -8.87 -6.74
C LYS A 128 17.72 -8.50 -5.38
N GLU A 129 16.52 -8.87 -4.99
CA GLU A 129 16.01 -10.23 -4.88
C GLU A 129 14.64 -10.08 -4.18
N CYS A 130 13.52 -10.08 -4.91
CA CYS A 130 12.28 -10.60 -4.34
C CYS A 130 12.11 -12.07 -4.75
N VAL A 131 13.24 -12.79 -4.92
CA VAL A 131 13.29 -14.26 -4.85
C VAL A 131 13.32 -14.63 -3.38
N GLY A 132 12.24 -14.27 -2.71
CA GLY A 132 11.76 -14.96 -1.54
C GLY A 132 10.39 -15.50 -1.92
N SER A 133 10.31 -16.43 -2.87
CA SER A 133 9.13 -17.27 -3.06
C SER A 133 8.96 -18.08 -1.79
N ARG A 134 8.44 -17.43 -0.73
CA ARG A 134 8.09 -18.07 0.53
C ARG A 134 6.90 -18.96 0.18
N LYS A 135 7.22 -20.19 -0.20
CA LYS A 135 6.26 -21.23 -0.53
C LYS A 135 5.43 -21.51 0.71
N ALA A 136 4.12 -21.28 0.63
CA ALA A 136 3.22 -21.60 1.71
C ALA A 136 2.63 -22.99 1.46
N ARG A 137 2.71 -23.88 2.46
CA ARG A 137 2.05 -25.19 2.41
C ARG A 137 0.61 -25.04 2.86
N VAL A 138 -0.30 -25.64 2.11
CA VAL A 138 -1.71 -25.77 2.49
C VAL A 138 -1.82 -26.88 3.53
N LEU A 139 -2.39 -26.57 4.70
CA LEU A 139 -2.44 -27.50 5.84
C LEU A 139 -3.66 -28.45 5.77
N TYR A 140 -4.74 -28.01 5.13
CA TYR A 140 -5.99 -28.75 4.97
C TYR A 140 -6.59 -28.45 3.61
N ASP A 141 -7.33 -29.41 3.06
CA ASP A 141 -8.13 -29.20 1.87
C ASP A 141 -9.11 -28.03 2.09
N TYR A 142 -9.18 -27.13 1.11
CA TYR A 142 -10.11 -26.02 1.10
C TYR A 142 -10.84 -26.00 -0.24
N ASP A 143 -12.17 -26.10 -0.22
CA ASP A 143 -12.97 -26.00 -1.43
C ASP A 143 -13.53 -24.58 -1.57
N ALA A 144 -13.39 -23.97 -2.75
CA ALA A 144 -13.85 -22.61 -3.00
C ALA A 144 -15.37 -22.52 -2.93
N ALA A 145 -15.89 -21.53 -2.20
CA ALA A 145 -17.33 -21.33 -2.09
C ALA A 145 -17.94 -20.61 -3.31
N ASN A 146 -17.11 -19.95 -4.12
CA ASN A 146 -17.53 -19.13 -5.26
C ASN A 146 -16.36 -18.94 -6.26
N SER A 147 -16.65 -18.39 -7.45
CA SER A 147 -15.66 -18.20 -8.53
C SER A 147 -14.61 -17.12 -8.27
N THR A 148 -14.68 -16.42 -7.13
CA THR A 148 -13.69 -15.43 -6.71
C THR A 148 -12.58 -16.02 -5.82
N GLU A 149 -12.66 -17.30 -5.46
CA GLU A 149 -11.71 -18.03 -4.62
C GLU A 149 -11.14 -19.26 -5.34
N LEU A 150 -10.00 -19.79 -4.87
CA LEU A 150 -9.39 -21.01 -5.41
C LEU A 150 -9.55 -22.16 -4.42
N SER A 151 -9.97 -23.33 -4.92
CA SER A 151 -9.87 -24.59 -4.17
C SER A 151 -8.40 -24.99 -4.07
N LEU A 152 -7.99 -25.50 -2.91
CA LEU A 152 -6.62 -25.89 -2.60
C LEU A 152 -6.62 -27.29 -1.99
N LEU A 153 -5.73 -28.16 -2.45
CA LEU A 153 -5.50 -29.45 -1.80
C LEU A 153 -4.43 -29.31 -0.72
N ALA A 154 -4.53 -30.13 0.32
CA ALA A 154 -3.49 -30.24 1.33
C ALA A 154 -2.14 -30.57 0.67
N ASP A 155 -1.08 -29.99 1.23
CA ASP A 155 0.29 -30.07 0.72
C ASP A 155 0.57 -29.40 -0.64
N GLU A 156 -0.42 -28.75 -1.27
CA GLU A 156 -0.12 -27.88 -2.40
C GLU A 156 0.72 -26.67 -1.96
N VAL A 157 1.73 -26.38 -2.76
CA VAL A 157 2.72 -25.34 -2.47
C VAL A 157 2.45 -24.14 -3.36
N SER A 158 1.73 -23.16 -2.81
CA SER A 158 1.40 -21.93 -3.53
C SER A 158 2.40 -20.81 -3.23
N ASP A 159 2.65 -19.95 -4.22
CA ASP A 159 3.46 -18.74 -4.03
C ASP A 159 2.73 -17.76 -3.09
N ALA A 160 3.34 -17.43 -1.94
CA ALA A 160 2.72 -16.57 -0.91
C ALA A 160 2.36 -15.16 -1.39
N CYS A 161 2.79 -14.75 -2.59
CA CYS A 161 2.37 -13.51 -3.22
C CYS A 161 0.85 -13.48 -3.47
N VAL A 162 0.24 -14.63 -3.80
CA VAL A 162 -1.21 -14.73 -4.05
C VAL A 162 -2.01 -14.63 -2.75
N ARG A 163 -1.52 -15.22 -1.64
CA ARG A 163 -2.22 -15.22 -0.34
C ARG A 163 -2.34 -13.85 0.31
N ARG A 164 -1.39 -12.92 0.10
CA ARG A 164 -1.46 -11.59 0.72
C ARG A 164 -2.64 -10.77 0.18
N SER A 165 -3.08 -11.03 -1.05
CA SER A 165 -4.27 -10.39 -1.64
C SER A 165 -5.59 -10.97 -1.12
N LEU A 166 -5.61 -12.22 -0.62
CA LEU A 166 -6.81 -12.83 -0.05
C LEU A 166 -7.05 -12.40 1.40
N CYS A 167 -5.98 -12.27 2.21
CA CYS A 167 -6.09 -11.85 3.62
C CYS A 167 -6.61 -10.42 3.83
N HIS A 168 -6.54 -9.53 2.83
CA HIS A 168 -7.16 -8.20 2.94
C HIS A 168 -8.69 -8.20 2.79
N ARG A 169 -9.31 -9.30 2.34
CA ARG A 169 -10.78 -9.41 2.24
C ARG A 169 -11.47 -10.06 3.46
N LEU A 170 -10.72 -10.57 4.42
CA LEU A 170 -11.24 -11.29 5.61
C LEU A 170 -11.34 -10.43 6.87
N THR A 171 -11.17 -9.10 6.77
CA THR A 171 -11.28 -8.18 7.93
C THR A 171 -12.61 -7.43 8.04
N ASP A 172 -13.57 -7.66 7.14
CA ASP A 172 -14.95 -7.22 7.32
C ASP A 172 -15.79 -8.35 7.94
N PHE A 173 -15.77 -8.43 9.26
CA PHE A 173 -16.83 -9.08 10.04
C PHE A 173 -17.79 -7.98 10.51
N PRO A 174 -19.09 -8.02 10.16
CA PRO A 174 -20.09 -7.18 10.81
C PRO A 174 -20.43 -7.76 12.20
N GLU A 175 -20.67 -6.87 13.16
CA GLU A 175 -21.27 -7.17 14.48
C GLU A 175 -22.64 -7.85 14.37
#